data_AF-A0A6G0YIV2-F1
#
_entry.id   AF-A0A6G0YIV2-F1
#
_cell.length_a   1.000
_cell.length_b   1.000
_cell.length_c   1.000
_cell.angle_alpha   90.00
_cell.angle_beta   90.00
_cell.angle_gamma   90.00
#
_symmetry.space_group_name_H-M   'P 1'
#
loop_
_entity.id
_entity.type
_entity.pdbx_description
1 polymer ?
#
loop_
_entity_poly.entity_id
_entity_poly.type
_entity_poly.pdbx_seq_one_letter_code
_entity_poly.pdbx_strand_id
1 'polypeptide(L)'
;MNPQEISIPVPWGHIAAKTWGHSSDARVLCLHGIQDNCGTFDKLIPLLRRGFYYVCIDTPGHGHSSHYPSGFRVTIECYVLAVKRVVDHLQWDRFKCIGHSMGGMIASQFTSLYPEHITGLVMIDSAGPVPVFPQNSTKWLRTALDGLLTIEKKVASGSPPSYTREQAVDVLMTKRPSKLTKNSAEVLVERSLAKRPGGRYAFTMDQRLKVPYQQMLSPIQHLALVNSIRCPVLMIRATDNPLQKIPAVKLSRKIYKSNPNVRVVKVNGNHDVHLNEPEKIADLINTFLLSERTKAFGDDTHPGVLCVHGIQDNCDTFATLLPSLPDGYYYVCVDLPGHGRSDHFPAHLPLEFTNYLAAIKWVLDHFGWPELAYLGHSFGGQLGTWLAGVYPERVRCLIVLDTMGPRSVDMGDTLATVRGRIDAAQSLHRRQRGRLPPAYTFDEAVAKMMAGRPSKLTVESARILAGRALVRADDDKDKYTFASDQRLKLSFYPVMTFDQQKQILCNVTCPVVFVLADENCGRYSTYLKDAYEFNSQRPNVTIRVVSGDHDVHLNYPDRVFRHVADFLREHYNS
;
A
#
# COMPACT_ATOMS: atom_id res chain seq x y z
N MET A 1 13.04 8.41 14.76
CA MET A 1 13.53 7.04 15.06
C MET A 1 15.01 7.03 14.76
N ASN A 2 15.85 6.58 15.70
CA ASN A 2 17.29 6.49 15.47
C ASN A 2 17.58 5.20 14.66
N PRO A 3 18.43 5.28 13.62
CA PRO A 3 18.82 4.09 12.89
C PRO A 3 19.63 3.12 13.74
N GLN A 4 19.50 1.82 13.46
CA GLN A 4 20.40 0.79 13.95
C GLN A 4 21.31 0.29 12.82
N GLU A 5 22.55 -0.05 13.13
CA GLU A 5 23.48 -0.65 12.16
C GLU A 5 23.38 -2.18 12.23
N ILE A 6 23.31 -2.83 11.06
CA ILE A 6 23.40 -4.27 10.94
C ILE A 6 24.42 -4.65 9.86
N SER A 7 24.93 -5.88 9.95
CA SER A 7 25.86 -6.44 8.98
C SER A 7 25.38 -7.83 8.56
N ILE A 8 25.28 -8.03 7.24
CA ILE A 8 24.75 -9.26 6.62
C ILE A 8 25.91 -10.00 5.95
N PRO A 9 26.24 -11.24 6.35
CA PRO A 9 27.34 -11.99 5.78
C PRO A 9 27.07 -12.38 4.31
N VAL A 10 28.08 -12.24 3.47
CA VAL A 10 28.07 -12.70 2.06
C VAL A 10 29.40 -13.34 1.71
N PRO A 11 29.51 -14.17 0.64
CA PRO A 11 30.74 -14.91 0.35
C PRO A 11 32.00 -14.05 0.15
N TRP A 12 31.86 -12.78 -0.19
CA TRP A 12 32.98 -11.83 -0.36
C TRP A 12 33.17 -10.87 0.84
N GLY A 13 32.54 -11.17 1.98
CA GLY A 13 32.65 -10.37 3.21
C GLY A 13 31.27 -10.10 3.81
N HIS A 14 30.84 -8.85 3.78
CA HIS A 14 29.55 -8.45 4.35
C HIS A 14 28.89 -7.31 3.58
N ILE A 15 27.57 -7.21 3.75
CA ILE A 15 26.74 -6.08 3.36
C ILE A 15 26.34 -5.32 4.62
N ALA A 16 26.75 -4.07 4.72
CA ALA A 16 26.33 -3.18 5.81
C ALA A 16 24.96 -2.57 5.51
N ALA A 17 24.15 -2.33 6.55
CA ALA A 17 22.85 -1.71 6.39
C ALA A 17 22.44 -0.89 7.62
N LYS A 18 21.58 0.09 7.38
CA LYS A 18 20.89 0.85 8.43
C LYS A 18 19.42 0.44 8.48
N THR A 19 18.88 0.31 9.69
CA THR A 19 17.48 -0.08 9.88
C THR A 19 16.71 0.93 10.71
N TRP A 20 15.42 1.08 10.38
CA TRP A 20 14.45 1.91 11.11
C TRP A 20 13.15 1.14 11.30
N GLY A 21 12.48 1.33 12.44
CA GLY A 21 11.27 0.60 12.80
C GLY A 21 11.57 -0.73 13.51
N HIS A 22 10.52 -1.49 13.83
CA HIS A 22 10.66 -2.77 14.53
C HIS A 22 10.68 -3.94 13.53
N SER A 23 11.46 -4.99 13.76
CA SER A 23 11.62 -6.10 12.80
C SER A 23 10.35 -6.90 12.50
N SER A 24 9.30 -6.74 13.33
CA SER A 24 7.96 -7.30 13.11
C SER A 24 7.07 -6.47 12.18
N ASP A 25 7.46 -5.24 11.86
CA ASP A 25 6.68 -4.32 11.03
C ASP A 25 6.72 -4.71 9.55
N ALA A 26 5.89 -4.04 8.74
CA ALA A 26 5.86 -4.28 7.31
C ALA A 26 7.21 -3.96 6.64
N ARG A 27 7.76 -4.92 5.90
CA ARG A 27 9.15 -4.90 5.43
C ARG A 27 9.33 -4.01 4.22
N VAL A 28 10.34 -3.13 4.26
CA VAL A 28 10.72 -2.25 3.15
C VAL A 28 12.23 -2.31 2.93
N LEU A 29 12.66 -2.77 1.76
CA LEU A 29 14.08 -2.75 1.37
C LEU A 29 14.40 -1.46 0.60
N CYS A 30 15.41 -0.71 1.02
CA CYS A 30 15.82 0.53 0.37
C CYS A 30 17.20 0.41 -0.29
N LEU A 31 17.30 0.83 -1.56
CA LEU A 31 18.50 0.73 -2.40
C LEU A 31 18.94 2.12 -2.90
N HIS A 32 20.18 2.51 -2.61
CA HIS A 32 20.74 3.83 -2.95
C HIS A 32 21.25 3.93 -4.41
N GLY A 33 21.57 5.15 -4.85
CA GLY A 33 22.13 5.45 -6.18
C GLY A 33 23.61 5.07 -6.33
N ILE A 34 24.12 5.08 -7.56
CA ILE A 34 25.55 4.84 -7.81
C ILE A 34 26.37 5.92 -7.12
N GLN A 35 27.48 5.53 -6.49
CA GLN A 35 28.36 6.45 -5.76
C GLN A 35 27.77 7.06 -4.46
N ASP A 36 26.61 6.57 -4.01
CA ASP A 36 26.03 6.88 -2.71
C ASP A 36 26.37 5.80 -1.67
N ASN A 37 25.57 5.74 -0.62
CA ASN A 37 25.51 4.71 0.41
C ASN A 37 24.10 4.79 1.06
N CYS A 38 23.78 3.89 1.98
CA CYS A 38 22.47 3.83 2.62
C CYS A 38 22.10 5.08 3.44
N GLY A 39 23.08 5.91 3.81
CA GLY A 39 22.87 7.21 4.46
C GLY A 39 22.08 8.19 3.59
N THR A 40 21.98 7.97 2.27
CA THR A 40 21.14 8.77 1.35
C THR A 40 19.66 8.84 1.80
N PHE A 41 19.21 7.88 2.62
CA PHE A 41 17.85 7.81 3.13
C PHE A 41 17.65 8.46 4.51
N ASP A 42 18.71 8.96 5.15
CA ASP A 42 18.68 9.50 6.52
C ASP A 42 17.75 10.69 6.69
N LYS A 43 17.52 11.45 5.61
CA LYS A 43 16.59 12.57 5.59
C LYS A 43 15.17 12.18 5.16
N LEU A 44 15.02 11.12 4.37
CA LEU A 44 13.72 10.68 3.86
C LEU A 44 12.98 9.82 4.89
N ILE A 45 13.63 8.79 5.43
CA ILE A 45 13.00 7.78 6.30
C ILE A 45 12.33 8.39 7.54
N PRO A 46 12.90 9.42 8.20
CA PRO A 46 12.22 10.10 9.30
C PRO A 46 10.89 10.77 8.93
N LEU A 47 10.67 11.11 7.66
CA LEU A 47 9.43 11.66 7.13
C LEU A 47 8.46 10.57 6.63
N LEU A 48 8.93 9.32 6.56
CA LEU A 48 8.07 8.20 6.18
C LEU A 48 7.34 7.64 7.40
N ARG A 49 6.18 7.05 7.15
CA ARG A 49 5.27 6.59 8.18
C ARG A 49 5.89 5.50 9.06
N ARG A 50 5.51 5.51 10.34
CA ARG A 50 5.81 4.43 11.29
C ARG A 50 5.03 3.16 10.95
N GLY A 51 5.42 2.02 11.52
CA GLY A 51 4.79 0.71 11.24
C GLY A 51 5.37 0.00 10.02
N PHE A 52 6.50 0.49 9.50
CA PHE A 52 7.33 -0.19 8.51
C PHE A 52 8.73 -0.43 9.08
N TYR A 53 9.29 -1.58 8.74
CA TYR A 53 10.68 -1.93 8.99
C TYR A 53 11.50 -1.64 7.73
N TYR A 54 12.21 -0.51 7.73
CA TYR A 54 13.07 -0.10 6.63
C TYR A 54 14.45 -0.69 6.80
N VAL A 55 14.94 -1.42 5.81
CA VAL A 55 16.32 -1.92 5.74
C VAL A 55 17.00 -1.25 4.55
N CYS A 56 17.87 -0.27 4.81
CA CYS A 56 18.62 0.45 3.80
C CYS A 56 20.03 -0.14 3.70
N ILE A 57 20.35 -0.82 2.61
CA ILE A 57 21.65 -1.50 2.46
C ILE A 57 22.66 -0.64 1.73
N ASP A 58 23.93 -0.75 2.09
CA ASP A 58 25.05 -0.38 1.25
C ASP A 58 25.26 -1.48 0.21
N THR A 59 25.08 -1.18 -1.08
CA THR A 59 25.37 -2.16 -2.12
C THR A 59 26.88 -2.49 -2.17
N PRO A 60 27.30 -3.68 -2.65
CA PRO A 60 28.72 -4.04 -2.77
C PRO A 60 29.59 -2.92 -3.33
N GLY A 61 30.74 -2.66 -2.69
CA GLY A 61 31.66 -1.60 -3.13
C GLY A 61 31.24 -0.18 -2.75
N HIS A 62 30.20 -0.01 -1.93
CA HIS A 62 29.74 1.28 -1.42
C HIS A 62 29.69 1.29 0.11
N GLY A 63 29.70 2.49 0.68
CA GLY A 63 29.52 2.70 2.11
C GLY A 63 30.51 1.87 2.95
N HIS A 64 29.95 1.08 3.86
CA HIS A 64 30.69 0.15 4.70
C HIS A 64 30.64 -1.30 4.18
N SER A 65 29.99 -1.58 3.05
CA SER A 65 29.91 -2.93 2.48
C SER A 65 31.23 -3.37 1.85
N SER A 66 31.48 -4.67 1.91
CA SER A 66 32.64 -5.29 1.27
C SER A 66 32.62 -5.12 -0.25
N HIS A 67 33.80 -4.99 -0.85
CA HIS A 67 33.95 -4.92 -2.30
C HIS A 67 33.81 -6.33 -2.89
N TYR A 68 33.33 -6.40 -4.13
CA TYR A 68 33.50 -7.64 -4.91
C TYR A 68 34.99 -7.92 -5.13
N PRO A 69 35.41 -9.19 -5.29
CA PRO A 69 36.81 -9.49 -5.62
C PRO A 69 37.27 -8.79 -6.91
N SER A 70 38.57 -8.54 -7.02
CA SER A 70 39.17 -7.89 -8.19
C SER A 70 39.20 -8.78 -9.43
N GLY A 71 39.46 -8.20 -10.61
CA GLY A 71 39.72 -8.95 -11.85
C GLY A 71 38.48 -9.28 -12.69
N PHE A 72 37.30 -8.78 -12.31
CA PHE A 72 36.09 -8.93 -13.12
C PHE A 72 35.22 -7.67 -13.10
N ARG A 73 34.40 -7.57 -14.14
CA ARG A 73 33.39 -6.52 -14.30
C ARG A 73 32.18 -6.79 -13.41
N VAL A 74 31.77 -5.79 -12.66
CA VAL A 74 30.53 -5.83 -11.88
C VAL A 74 29.37 -5.33 -12.75
N THR A 75 28.25 -6.06 -12.78
CA THR A 75 27.04 -5.72 -13.56
C THR A 75 25.82 -5.51 -12.65
N ILE A 76 24.68 -5.07 -13.21
CA ILE A 76 23.43 -4.96 -12.44
C ILE A 76 22.98 -6.33 -11.92
N GLU A 77 23.17 -7.39 -12.70
CA GLU A 77 22.85 -8.76 -12.29
C GLU A 77 23.64 -9.17 -11.03
N CYS A 78 24.90 -8.74 -10.90
CA CYS A 78 25.67 -8.96 -9.67
C CYS A 78 24.98 -8.30 -8.46
N TYR A 79 24.48 -7.07 -8.62
CA TYR A 79 23.76 -6.36 -7.54
C TYR A 79 22.42 -7.00 -7.22
N VAL A 80 21.65 -7.42 -8.23
CA VAL A 80 20.39 -8.14 -8.03
C VAL A 80 20.62 -9.44 -7.26
N LEU A 81 21.69 -10.17 -7.57
CA LEU A 81 22.05 -11.38 -6.85
C LEU A 81 22.51 -11.08 -5.41
N ALA A 82 23.20 -9.97 -5.15
CA ALA A 82 23.49 -9.53 -3.79
C ALA A 82 22.21 -9.19 -3.00
N VAL A 83 21.26 -8.50 -3.62
CA VAL A 83 19.94 -8.23 -3.02
C VAL A 83 19.21 -9.53 -2.69
N LYS A 84 19.23 -10.53 -3.58
CA LYS A 84 18.64 -11.85 -3.28
C LYS A 84 19.28 -12.50 -2.06
N ARG A 85 20.61 -12.44 -1.91
CA ARG A 85 21.31 -12.96 -0.72
C ARG A 85 20.91 -12.22 0.56
N VAL A 86 20.72 -10.90 0.49
CA VAL A 86 20.22 -10.10 1.61
C VAL A 86 18.81 -10.55 2.00
N VAL A 87 17.90 -10.66 1.03
CA VAL A 87 16.51 -11.09 1.25
C VAL A 87 16.45 -12.48 1.86
N ASP A 88 17.28 -13.41 1.37
CA ASP A 88 17.38 -14.78 1.90
C ASP A 88 17.90 -14.82 3.33
N HIS A 89 18.93 -14.03 3.62
CA HIS A 89 19.48 -13.92 4.98
C HIS A 89 18.45 -13.34 5.96
N LEU A 90 17.70 -12.32 5.53
CA LEU A 90 16.63 -11.72 6.32
C LEU A 90 15.37 -12.60 6.40
N GLN A 91 15.31 -13.69 5.63
CA GLN A 91 14.17 -14.61 5.53
C GLN A 91 12.88 -13.87 5.13
N TRP A 92 12.98 -12.93 4.19
CA TRP A 92 11.84 -12.14 3.74
C TRP A 92 11.13 -12.81 2.56
N ASP A 93 9.90 -13.27 2.81
CA ASP A 93 9.04 -13.81 1.75
C ASP A 93 8.37 -12.71 0.93
N ARG A 94 7.74 -11.71 1.57
CA ARG A 94 7.08 -10.60 0.88
C ARG A 94 7.45 -9.25 1.50
N PHE A 95 7.83 -8.29 0.66
CA PHE A 95 8.26 -6.95 1.10
C PHE A 95 7.98 -5.87 0.03
N LYS A 96 8.13 -4.60 0.40
CA LYS A 96 8.13 -3.46 -0.54
C LYS A 96 9.55 -3.00 -0.81
N CYS A 97 9.80 -2.34 -1.93
CA CYS A 97 11.13 -1.79 -2.23
C CYS A 97 11.09 -0.30 -2.58
N ILE A 98 12.09 0.44 -2.13
CA ILE A 98 12.34 1.84 -2.52
C ILE A 98 13.73 1.92 -3.12
N GLY A 99 13.84 2.32 -4.38
CA GLY A 99 15.12 2.42 -5.09
C GLY A 99 15.34 3.81 -5.68
N HIS A 100 16.46 4.45 -5.35
CA HIS A 100 16.91 5.69 -5.99
C HIS A 100 17.91 5.41 -7.11
N SER A 101 17.74 6.05 -8.27
CA SER A 101 18.70 5.98 -9.38
C SER A 101 19.12 4.54 -9.73
N MET A 102 20.40 4.17 -9.55
CA MET A 102 20.90 2.79 -9.70
C MET A 102 20.16 1.79 -8.81
N GLY A 103 19.86 2.14 -7.56
CA GLY A 103 19.04 1.34 -6.66
C GLY A 103 17.63 1.09 -7.21
N GLY A 104 17.07 2.07 -7.94
CA GLY A 104 15.83 1.88 -8.70
C GLY A 104 15.97 0.90 -9.86
N MET A 105 17.14 0.85 -10.52
CA MET A 105 17.44 -0.14 -11.58
C MET A 105 17.56 -1.56 -11.02
N ILE A 106 18.25 -1.70 -9.89
CA ILE A 106 18.42 -2.98 -9.19
C ILE A 106 17.07 -3.47 -8.68
N ALA A 107 16.30 -2.60 -8.01
CA ALA A 107 14.98 -2.92 -7.47
C ALA A 107 13.99 -3.34 -8.56
N SER A 108 13.97 -2.61 -9.68
CA SER A 108 13.04 -2.94 -10.77
C SER A 108 13.42 -4.25 -11.45
N GLN A 109 14.72 -4.53 -11.66
CA GLN A 109 15.15 -5.81 -12.21
C GLN A 109 14.90 -6.98 -11.25
N PHE A 110 15.12 -6.80 -9.94
CA PHE A 110 14.74 -7.79 -8.94
C PHE A 110 13.24 -8.06 -8.99
N THR A 111 12.41 -7.00 -9.07
CA THR A 111 10.95 -7.12 -9.15
C THR A 111 10.48 -7.87 -10.40
N SER A 112 11.17 -7.70 -11.53
CA SER A 112 10.89 -8.45 -12.77
C SER A 112 11.23 -9.94 -12.66
N LEU A 113 12.32 -10.30 -11.96
CA LEU A 113 12.81 -11.67 -11.85
C LEU A 113 12.14 -12.45 -10.71
N TYR A 114 11.72 -11.75 -9.66
CA TYR A 114 11.17 -12.30 -8.43
C TYR A 114 9.84 -11.60 -8.05
N PRO A 115 8.84 -11.57 -8.95
CA PRO A 115 7.60 -10.80 -8.75
C PRO A 115 6.77 -11.29 -7.56
N GLU A 116 6.95 -12.54 -7.11
CA GLU A 116 6.32 -13.12 -5.93
C GLU A 116 6.76 -12.45 -4.63
N HIS A 117 7.99 -11.94 -4.57
CA HIS A 117 8.57 -11.35 -3.38
C HIS A 117 8.20 -9.88 -3.16
N ILE A 118 7.82 -9.16 -4.23
CA ILE A 118 7.61 -7.71 -4.18
C ILE A 118 6.12 -7.36 -4.17
N THR A 119 5.69 -6.63 -3.14
CA THR A 119 4.31 -6.16 -2.95
C THR A 119 4.09 -4.73 -3.43
N GLY A 120 5.16 -3.98 -3.69
CA GLY A 120 5.12 -2.64 -4.24
C GLY A 120 6.53 -2.07 -4.42
N LEU A 121 6.72 -1.29 -5.48
CA LEU A 121 8.01 -0.70 -5.83
C LEU A 121 7.91 0.83 -5.97
N VAL A 122 8.75 1.56 -5.24
CA VAL A 122 8.98 3.00 -5.46
C VAL A 122 10.31 3.19 -6.17
N MET A 123 10.28 3.88 -7.30
CA MET A 123 11.47 4.26 -8.07
C MET A 123 11.65 5.77 -8.00
N ILE A 124 12.69 6.22 -7.31
CA ILE A 124 13.02 7.65 -7.15
C ILE A 124 14.01 8.06 -8.23
N ASP A 125 13.53 8.89 -9.14
CA ASP A 125 14.23 9.44 -10.30
C ASP A 125 15.03 8.39 -11.10
N SER A 126 14.43 7.21 -11.22
CA SER A 126 14.95 6.05 -11.95
C SER A 126 13.95 5.57 -12.98
N ALA A 127 14.43 5.16 -14.16
CA ALA A 127 13.62 4.60 -15.23
C ALA A 127 14.03 3.13 -15.53
N GLY A 128 14.57 2.43 -14.51
CA GLY A 128 15.08 1.07 -14.64
C GLY A 128 16.41 0.99 -15.40
N PRO A 129 16.94 -0.22 -15.64
CA PRO A 129 18.15 -0.42 -16.43
C PRO A 129 18.04 0.22 -17.82
N VAL A 130 19.05 0.96 -18.28
CA VAL A 130 18.95 1.61 -19.61
C VAL A 130 19.25 0.58 -20.71
N PRO A 131 18.36 0.39 -21.71
CA PRO A 131 18.58 -0.59 -22.77
C PRO A 131 19.69 -0.16 -23.73
N VAL A 132 20.40 -1.13 -24.29
CA VAL A 132 21.42 -0.92 -25.32
C VAL A 132 20.82 -1.26 -26.68
N PHE A 133 20.87 -0.31 -27.62
CA PHE A 133 20.45 -0.56 -28.99
C PHE A 133 21.38 -1.59 -29.64
N PRO A 134 20.86 -2.61 -30.36
CA PRO A 134 21.68 -3.67 -30.95
C PRO A 134 22.86 -3.17 -31.79
N GLN A 135 22.68 -2.05 -32.51
CA GLN A 135 23.71 -1.44 -33.37
C GLN A 135 24.89 -0.86 -32.56
N ASN A 136 24.67 -0.58 -31.27
CA ASN A 136 25.67 -0.01 -30.37
C ASN A 136 26.35 -1.05 -29.46
N SER A 137 25.92 -2.31 -29.47
CA SER A 137 26.37 -3.34 -28.52
C SER A 137 27.89 -3.53 -28.53
N THR A 138 28.50 -3.66 -29.71
CA THR A 138 29.97 -3.86 -29.84
C THR A 138 30.76 -2.64 -29.32
N LYS A 139 30.34 -1.43 -29.70
CA LYS A 139 30.99 -0.19 -29.25
C LYS A 139 30.89 -0.03 -27.73
N TRP A 140 29.70 -0.31 -27.19
CA TRP A 140 29.45 -0.23 -25.75
C TRP A 140 30.30 -1.25 -24.99
N LEU A 141 30.36 -2.50 -25.44
CA LEU A 141 31.11 -3.56 -24.77
C LEU A 141 32.61 -3.27 -24.77
N ARG A 142 33.17 -2.86 -25.92
CA ARG A 142 34.57 -2.42 -26.01
C ARG A 142 34.87 -1.29 -25.03
N THR A 143 34.02 -0.25 -25.01
CA THR A 143 34.19 0.90 -24.10
C THR A 143 34.21 0.47 -22.63
N ALA A 144 33.34 -0.48 -22.26
CA ALA A 144 33.28 -0.99 -20.89
C ALA A 144 34.52 -1.82 -20.52
N LEU A 145 35.00 -2.68 -21.43
CA LEU A 145 36.18 -3.52 -21.20
C LEU A 145 37.46 -2.66 -21.12
N ASP A 146 37.67 -1.76 -22.08
CA ASP A 146 38.83 -0.86 -22.09
C ASP A 146 38.82 0.08 -20.86
N GLY A 147 37.63 0.54 -20.46
CA GLY A 147 37.43 1.32 -19.25
C GLY A 147 37.81 0.56 -17.98
N LEU A 148 37.43 -0.71 -17.87
CA LEU A 148 37.80 -1.56 -16.73
C LEU A 148 39.31 -1.74 -16.65
N LEU A 149 39.97 -2.10 -17.75
CA LEU A 149 41.42 -2.26 -17.81
C LEU A 149 42.15 -0.96 -17.45
N THR A 150 41.61 0.19 -17.86
CA THR A 150 42.16 1.51 -17.51
C THR A 150 42.07 1.78 -16.00
N ILE A 151 40.92 1.47 -15.39
CA ILE A 151 40.74 1.60 -13.94
C ILE A 151 41.66 0.65 -13.17
N GLU A 152 41.78 -0.61 -13.60
CA GLU A 152 42.65 -1.59 -12.96
C GLU A 152 44.11 -1.16 -12.97
N LYS A 153 44.62 -0.70 -14.12
CA LYS A 153 45.98 -0.13 -14.23
C LYS A 153 46.17 1.07 -13.29
N LYS A 154 45.18 1.96 -13.21
CA LYS A 154 45.23 3.14 -12.32
C LYS A 154 45.22 2.77 -10.84
N VAL A 155 44.42 1.79 -10.43
CA VAL A 155 44.36 1.33 -9.03
C VAL A 155 45.63 0.58 -8.65
N ALA A 156 46.21 -0.22 -9.54
CA ALA A 156 47.45 -0.94 -9.29
C ALA A 156 48.67 -0.01 -9.15
N SER A 157 48.67 1.14 -9.83
CA SER A 157 49.81 2.06 -9.90
C SER A 157 49.72 3.28 -8.97
N GLY A 158 48.57 3.52 -8.33
CA GLY A 158 48.31 4.77 -7.63
C GLY A 158 47.74 4.59 -6.22
N SER A 159 48.01 5.56 -5.36
CA SER A 159 47.30 5.69 -4.08
C SER A 159 46.04 6.55 -4.26
N PRO A 160 44.91 6.22 -3.59
CA PRO A 160 43.74 7.07 -3.60
C PRO A 160 44.08 8.47 -3.07
N PRO A 161 43.53 9.55 -3.67
CA PRO A 161 43.69 10.89 -3.11
C PRO A 161 43.19 10.96 -1.67
N SER A 162 43.84 11.76 -0.84
CA SER A 162 43.42 12.00 0.54
C SER A 162 42.94 13.44 0.75
N TYR A 163 41.93 13.62 1.59
CA TYR A 163 41.21 14.86 1.80
C TYR A 163 41.04 15.14 3.31
N THR A 164 40.87 16.40 3.71
CA THR A 164 40.14 16.69 4.96
C THR A 164 38.65 16.37 4.75
N ARG A 165 37.86 16.35 5.82
CA ARG A 165 36.42 16.08 5.69
C ARG A 165 35.73 17.16 4.85
N GLU A 166 36.08 18.42 5.08
CA GLU A 166 35.55 19.58 4.35
C GLU A 166 35.89 19.47 2.85
N GLN A 167 37.15 19.14 2.55
CA GLN A 167 37.58 18.88 1.17
C GLN A 167 36.80 17.72 0.52
N ALA A 168 36.47 16.67 1.27
CA ALA A 168 35.68 15.57 0.74
C ALA A 168 34.23 15.98 0.42
N VAL A 169 33.62 16.81 1.28
CA VAL A 169 32.30 17.42 1.03
C VAL A 169 32.34 18.27 -0.24
N ASP A 170 33.33 19.14 -0.38
CA ASP A 170 33.51 20.00 -1.55
C ASP A 170 33.71 19.19 -2.84
N VAL A 171 34.51 18.12 -2.77
CA VAL A 171 34.73 17.19 -3.88
C VAL A 171 33.42 16.53 -4.30
N LEU A 172 32.62 16.05 -3.35
CA LEU A 172 31.35 15.41 -3.65
C LEU A 172 30.36 16.39 -4.27
N MET A 173 30.26 17.62 -3.75
CA MET A 173 29.38 18.66 -4.29
C MET A 173 29.79 19.12 -5.70
N THR A 174 31.10 19.15 -5.99
CA THR A 174 31.62 19.70 -7.25
C THR A 174 31.69 18.66 -8.36
N LYS A 175 32.04 17.41 -8.05
CA LYS A 175 32.26 16.36 -9.06
C LYS A 175 31.02 15.54 -9.38
N ARG A 176 29.97 15.61 -8.56
CA ARG A 176 28.71 14.91 -8.82
C ARG A 176 27.92 15.64 -9.93
N PRO A 177 27.34 14.91 -10.91
CA PRO A 177 26.52 15.53 -11.95
C PRO A 177 25.27 16.24 -11.43
N SER A 178 24.73 15.76 -10.30
CA SER A 178 23.60 16.36 -9.60
C SER A 178 24.10 17.19 -8.41
N LYS A 179 23.51 18.37 -8.20
CA LYS A 179 23.93 19.32 -7.18
C LYS A 179 23.36 18.92 -5.83
N LEU A 180 24.22 18.56 -4.89
CA LEU A 180 23.83 18.33 -3.50
C LEU A 180 23.87 19.65 -2.72
N THR A 181 22.98 19.78 -1.74
CA THR A 181 23.20 20.77 -0.67
C THR A 181 24.39 20.34 0.20
N LYS A 182 25.02 21.28 0.91
CA LYS A 182 26.13 20.96 1.83
C LYS A 182 25.74 19.89 2.86
N ASN A 183 24.59 20.07 3.51
CA ASN A 183 24.04 19.13 4.48
C ASN A 183 23.82 17.73 3.86
N SER A 184 23.25 17.66 2.65
CA SER A 184 23.09 16.39 1.93
C SER A 184 24.43 15.72 1.59
N ALA A 185 25.45 16.50 1.22
CA ALA A 185 26.78 15.98 0.97
C ALA A 185 27.46 15.48 2.25
N GLU A 186 27.29 16.17 3.38
CA GLU A 186 27.78 15.75 4.70
C GLU A 186 27.21 14.38 5.09
N VAL A 187 25.90 14.16 4.91
CA VAL A 187 25.24 12.87 5.15
C VAL A 187 25.91 11.72 4.38
N LEU A 188 26.20 11.93 3.09
CA LEU A 188 26.86 10.89 2.28
C LEU A 188 28.33 10.70 2.67
N VAL A 189 29.05 11.78 2.99
CA VAL A 189 30.47 11.75 3.33
C VAL A 189 30.75 10.96 4.60
N GLU A 190 29.87 11.03 5.61
CA GLU A 190 29.99 10.28 6.88
C GLU A 190 30.26 8.78 6.66
N ARG A 191 29.65 8.21 5.61
CA ARG A 191 29.72 6.77 5.32
C ARG A 191 30.56 6.43 4.09
N SER A 192 31.18 7.42 3.44
CA SER A 192 31.94 7.20 2.20
C SER A 192 33.45 7.21 2.38
N LEU A 193 33.94 7.45 3.61
CA LEU A 193 35.34 7.74 3.87
C LEU A 193 36.01 6.71 4.79
N ALA A 194 37.25 6.36 4.47
CA ALA A 194 38.16 5.64 5.36
C ALA A 194 39.24 6.59 5.88
N LYS A 195 39.54 6.49 7.18
CA LYS A 195 40.63 7.24 7.83
C LYS A 195 41.99 6.87 7.22
N ARG A 196 42.85 7.88 7.08
CA ARG A 196 44.24 7.79 6.61
C ARG A 196 45.15 8.48 7.64
N PRO A 197 46.47 8.20 7.61
CA PRO A 197 47.43 8.88 8.48
C PRO A 197 47.32 10.42 8.40
N GLY A 198 47.62 11.10 9.51
CA GLY A 198 47.57 12.57 9.59
C GLY A 198 46.16 13.17 9.61
N GLY A 199 45.15 12.43 10.07
CA GLY A 199 43.78 12.94 10.19
C GLY A 199 43.06 13.15 8.85
N ARG A 200 43.59 12.59 7.77
CA ARG A 200 43.02 12.68 6.42
C ARG A 200 42.10 11.50 6.12
N TYR A 201 41.38 11.57 5.02
CA TYR A 201 40.40 10.57 4.59
C TYR A 201 40.52 10.27 3.11
N ALA A 202 40.13 9.06 2.70
CA ALA A 202 39.97 8.71 1.29
C ALA A 202 38.60 8.07 1.06
N PHE A 203 38.01 8.31 -0.11
CA PHE A 203 36.78 7.63 -0.50
C PHE A 203 37.00 6.11 -0.59
N THR A 204 36.10 5.34 0.03
CA THR A 204 36.17 3.86 0.06
C THR A 204 35.61 3.21 -1.19
N MET A 205 34.73 3.93 -1.89
CA MET A 205 34.01 3.47 -3.07
C MET A 205 34.88 2.74 -4.10
N ASP A 206 34.38 1.60 -4.57
CA ASP A 206 35.02 0.79 -5.59
C ASP A 206 35.22 1.59 -6.88
N GLN A 207 36.47 1.71 -7.34
CA GLN A 207 36.80 2.54 -8.50
C GLN A 207 36.21 2.00 -9.81
N ARG A 208 35.84 0.71 -9.86
CA ARG A 208 35.13 0.12 -11.00
C ARG A 208 33.79 0.81 -11.24
N LEU A 209 33.22 1.49 -10.23
CA LEU A 209 31.97 2.26 -10.29
C LEU A 209 31.98 3.40 -11.32
N LYS A 210 33.16 3.72 -11.85
CA LYS A 210 33.37 4.72 -12.91
C LYS A 210 33.19 4.16 -14.33
N VAL A 211 33.11 2.85 -14.48
CA VAL A 211 32.80 2.17 -15.75
C VAL A 211 31.27 2.03 -15.88
N PRO A 212 30.65 2.16 -17.06
CA PRO A 212 29.19 2.02 -17.17
C PRO A 212 28.65 0.66 -16.71
N TYR A 213 27.67 0.68 -15.80
CA TYR A 213 26.98 -0.49 -15.23
C TYR A 213 25.68 -0.83 -15.97
N GLN A 214 25.59 -0.60 -17.27
CA GLN A 214 24.34 -0.90 -17.98
C GLN A 214 24.22 -2.40 -18.25
N GLN A 215 22.98 -2.87 -18.26
CA GLN A 215 22.65 -4.20 -18.72
C GLN A 215 22.75 -4.27 -20.25
N MET A 216 23.19 -5.40 -20.80
CA MET A 216 23.21 -5.62 -22.26
C MET A 216 21.87 -6.16 -22.78
N LEU A 217 20.76 -5.55 -22.38
CA LEU A 217 19.45 -5.88 -22.93
C LEU A 217 19.09 -4.94 -24.06
N SER A 218 18.63 -5.53 -25.17
CA SER A 218 17.93 -4.79 -26.21
C SER A 218 16.61 -4.21 -25.69
N PRO A 219 16.05 -3.18 -26.34
CA PRO A 219 14.75 -2.63 -25.96
C PRO A 219 13.63 -3.67 -25.85
N ILE A 220 13.61 -4.68 -26.72
CA ILE A 220 12.58 -5.73 -26.70
C ILE A 220 12.75 -6.69 -25.52
N GLN A 221 13.98 -7.05 -25.16
CA GLN A 221 14.25 -7.84 -23.96
C GLN A 221 13.91 -7.06 -22.69
N HIS A 222 14.19 -5.76 -22.66
CA HIS A 222 13.82 -4.93 -21.53
C HIS A 222 12.30 -4.79 -21.39
N LEU A 223 11.56 -4.65 -22.50
CA LEU A 223 10.09 -4.68 -22.48
C LEU A 223 9.54 -5.99 -21.88
N ALA A 224 10.15 -7.14 -22.21
CA ALA A 224 9.75 -8.41 -21.63
C ALA A 224 9.92 -8.45 -20.11
N LEU A 225 11.03 -7.91 -19.58
CA LEU A 225 11.23 -7.80 -18.13
C LEU A 225 10.22 -6.84 -17.48
N VAL A 226 9.94 -5.69 -18.10
CA VAL A 226 8.97 -4.75 -17.54
C VAL A 226 7.57 -5.35 -17.51
N ASN A 227 7.18 -6.14 -18.52
CA ASN A 227 5.90 -6.82 -18.57
C ASN A 227 5.74 -7.93 -17.51
N SER A 228 6.82 -8.42 -16.90
CA SER A 228 6.71 -9.41 -15.81
C SER A 228 6.41 -8.78 -14.45
N ILE A 229 6.49 -7.45 -14.31
CA ILE A 229 6.17 -6.74 -13.07
C ILE A 229 4.67 -6.81 -12.79
N ARG A 230 4.31 -7.43 -11.65
CA ARG A 230 2.91 -7.67 -11.24
C ARG A 230 2.42 -6.75 -10.13
N CYS A 231 3.32 -6.21 -9.33
CA CYS A 231 2.97 -5.30 -8.23
C CYS A 231 2.78 -3.86 -8.73
N PRO A 232 2.12 -2.99 -7.95
CA PRO A 232 2.12 -1.56 -8.19
C PRO A 232 3.53 -0.99 -8.20
N VAL A 233 3.75 0.00 -9.06
CA VAL A 233 4.99 0.76 -9.13
C VAL A 233 4.70 2.26 -9.11
N LEU A 234 5.30 2.98 -8.17
CA LEU A 234 5.36 4.43 -8.17
C LEU A 234 6.71 4.91 -8.69
N MET A 235 6.72 5.51 -9.87
CA MET A 235 7.90 6.15 -10.45
C MET A 235 7.84 7.66 -10.22
N ILE A 236 8.67 8.17 -9.33
CA ILE A 236 8.81 9.60 -9.03
C ILE A 236 9.90 10.17 -9.94
N ARG A 237 9.59 11.22 -10.69
CA ARG A 237 10.51 11.85 -11.63
C ARG A 237 10.80 13.29 -11.24
N ALA A 238 12.07 13.60 -11.01
CA ALA A 238 12.54 14.96 -10.81
C ALA A 238 12.41 15.77 -12.12
N THR A 239 12.02 17.03 -12.03
CA THR A 239 11.96 17.93 -13.20
C THR A 239 13.34 18.39 -13.64
N ASP A 240 14.27 18.55 -12.69
CA ASP A 240 15.56 19.21 -12.91
C ASP A 240 16.69 18.17 -13.01
N ASN A 241 16.48 17.18 -13.89
CA ASN A 241 17.49 16.17 -14.20
C ASN A 241 17.74 16.09 -15.72
N PRO A 242 18.89 16.60 -16.22
CA PRO A 242 19.26 16.50 -17.63
C PRO A 242 19.34 15.07 -18.17
N LEU A 243 19.64 14.07 -17.32
CA LEU A 243 19.72 12.66 -17.74
C LEU A 243 18.37 12.15 -18.29
N GLN A 244 17.26 12.72 -17.83
CA GLN A 244 15.91 12.41 -18.32
C GLN A 244 15.69 12.81 -19.79
N LYS A 245 16.60 13.60 -20.37
CA LYS A 245 16.55 14.02 -21.78
C LYS A 245 17.25 13.02 -22.72
N ILE A 246 18.09 12.12 -22.19
CA ILE A 246 18.85 11.14 -22.96
C ILE A 246 17.87 10.19 -23.70
N PRO A 247 18.04 9.93 -25.02
CA PRO A 247 17.12 9.11 -25.80
C PRO A 247 16.86 7.71 -25.21
N ALA A 248 17.91 7.02 -24.76
CA ALA A 248 17.78 5.69 -24.16
C ALA A 248 17.00 5.70 -22.83
N VAL A 249 17.17 6.75 -22.00
CA VAL A 249 16.40 6.94 -20.76
C VAL A 249 14.93 7.26 -21.06
N LYS A 250 14.66 8.10 -22.07
CA LYS A 250 13.30 8.37 -22.56
C LYS A 250 12.62 7.08 -23.04
N LEU A 251 13.33 6.24 -23.76
CA LEU A 251 12.82 4.94 -24.22
C LEU A 251 12.53 4.02 -23.03
N SER A 252 13.48 3.90 -22.09
CA SER A 252 13.30 3.11 -20.86
C SER A 252 12.02 3.52 -20.12
N ARG A 253 11.83 4.83 -19.91
CA ARG A 253 10.60 5.34 -19.29
C ARG A 253 9.33 5.02 -20.09
N LYS A 254 9.37 5.06 -21.42
CA LYS A 254 8.23 4.65 -22.26
C LYS A 254 7.91 3.17 -22.07
N ILE A 255 8.93 2.31 -21.97
CA ILE A 255 8.77 0.89 -21.68
C ILE A 255 8.13 0.69 -20.29
N TYR A 256 8.63 1.32 -19.23
CA TYR A 256 7.99 1.23 -17.91
C TYR A 256 6.54 1.71 -17.93
N LYS A 257 6.25 2.83 -18.60
CA LYS A 257 4.89 3.36 -18.72
C LYS A 257 3.94 2.44 -19.52
N SER A 258 4.44 1.48 -20.30
CA SER A 258 3.56 0.53 -20.99
C SER A 258 3.01 -0.57 -20.09
N ASN A 259 3.56 -0.77 -18.89
CA ASN A 259 2.98 -1.66 -17.90
C ASN A 259 1.87 -0.93 -17.12
N PRO A 260 0.64 -1.47 -17.04
CA PRO A 260 -0.50 -0.81 -16.39
C PRO A 260 -0.32 -0.59 -14.89
N ASN A 261 0.58 -1.32 -14.24
CA ASN A 261 0.86 -1.18 -12.81
C ASN A 261 1.79 0.00 -12.48
N VAL A 262 2.34 0.68 -13.50
CA VAL A 262 3.32 1.76 -13.32
C VAL A 262 2.64 3.13 -13.37
N ARG A 263 2.64 3.81 -12.23
CA ARG A 263 2.23 5.21 -12.10
C ARG A 263 3.44 6.12 -12.09
N VAL A 264 3.48 7.11 -12.98
CA VAL A 264 4.57 8.10 -13.05
C VAL A 264 4.09 9.43 -12.50
N VAL A 265 4.79 9.97 -11.51
CA VAL A 265 4.54 11.30 -10.92
C VAL A 265 5.76 12.18 -11.14
N LYS A 266 5.56 13.45 -11.47
CA LYS A 266 6.65 14.43 -11.58
C LYS A 266 6.68 15.28 -10.32
N VAL A 267 7.88 15.61 -9.86
CA VAL A 267 8.10 16.48 -8.70
C VAL A 267 9.18 17.51 -9.02
N ASN A 268 9.02 18.72 -8.49
CA ASN A 268 10.03 19.75 -8.61
C ASN A 268 11.24 19.38 -7.75
N GLY A 269 12.43 19.47 -8.31
CA GLY A 269 13.67 19.07 -7.65
C GLY A 269 14.65 18.43 -8.64
N ASN A 270 15.84 18.11 -8.13
CA ASN A 270 16.90 17.49 -8.93
C ASN A 270 16.98 15.97 -8.73
N HIS A 271 18.00 15.34 -9.30
CA HIS A 271 18.17 13.89 -9.25
C HIS A 271 18.21 13.32 -7.82
N ASP A 272 18.67 14.11 -6.85
CA ASP A 272 18.77 13.73 -5.43
C ASP A 272 17.64 14.34 -4.59
N VAL A 273 16.44 14.53 -5.17
CA VAL A 273 15.28 15.14 -4.48
C VAL A 273 14.95 14.45 -3.16
N HIS A 274 15.12 13.13 -3.05
CA HIS A 274 14.88 12.37 -1.83
C HIS A 274 15.85 12.68 -0.69
N LEU A 275 16.98 13.32 -0.99
CA LEU A 275 17.99 13.69 -0.01
C LEU A 275 18.05 15.21 0.19
N ASN A 276 17.89 15.99 -0.88
CA ASN A 276 17.90 17.46 -0.81
C ASN A 276 16.59 18.03 -0.26
N GLU A 277 15.45 17.51 -0.74
CA GLU A 277 14.11 18.05 -0.50
C GLU A 277 13.10 16.89 -0.27
N PRO A 278 13.37 15.99 0.70
CA PRO A 278 12.59 14.77 0.92
C PRO A 278 11.11 15.03 1.18
N GLU A 279 10.77 16.18 1.78
CA GLU A 279 9.40 16.61 2.05
C GLU A 279 8.53 16.67 0.80
N LYS A 280 9.12 16.93 -0.38
CA LYS A 280 8.39 16.97 -1.65
C LYS A 280 7.91 15.61 -2.15
N ILE A 281 8.45 14.52 -1.60
CA ILE A 281 8.15 13.16 -2.04
C ILE A 281 7.65 12.24 -0.92
N ALA A 282 7.81 12.63 0.34
CA ALA A 282 7.46 11.81 1.50
C ALA A 282 5.98 11.38 1.46
N ASP A 283 5.04 12.30 1.23
CA ASP A 283 3.60 11.99 1.21
C ASP A 283 3.20 11.07 0.06
N LEU A 284 3.84 11.24 -1.11
CA LEU A 284 3.63 10.35 -2.25
C LEU A 284 4.05 8.91 -1.92
N ILE A 285 5.16 8.77 -1.20
CA ILE A 285 5.68 7.47 -0.76
C ILE A 285 4.79 6.91 0.34
N ASN A 286 4.42 7.68 1.36
CA ASN A 286 3.53 7.26 2.45
C ASN A 286 2.19 6.75 1.90
N THR A 287 1.56 7.51 0.99
CA THR A 287 0.33 7.11 0.32
C THR A 287 0.49 5.79 -0.42
N PHE A 288 1.60 5.62 -1.15
CA PHE A 288 1.86 4.39 -1.89
C PHE A 288 2.14 3.19 -0.97
N LEU A 289 2.88 3.39 0.12
CA LEU A 289 3.18 2.34 1.08
C LEU A 289 1.91 1.81 1.78
N LEU A 290 0.86 2.62 1.87
CA LEU A 290 -0.44 2.27 2.47
C LEU A 290 -1.36 1.47 1.54
N SER A 291 -1.35 1.71 0.22
CA SER A 291 -2.30 1.07 -0.72
C SER A 291 -1.73 -0.23 -1.32
N GLU A 292 -2.37 -1.40 -1.16
CA GLU A 292 -3.46 -1.83 -2.06
C GLU A 292 -4.70 -2.43 -1.39
N ARG A 293 -4.66 -2.78 -0.10
CA ARG A 293 -5.75 -3.48 0.62
C ARG A 293 -6.68 -2.55 1.40
N THR A 294 -6.21 -1.34 1.73
CA THR A 294 -6.96 -0.31 2.46
C THR A 294 -6.94 0.98 1.64
N LYS A 295 -8.06 1.70 1.59
CA LYS A 295 -8.11 3.06 1.00
C LYS A 295 -8.12 4.07 2.14
N ALA A 296 -7.22 5.04 2.10
CA ALA A 296 -7.20 6.12 3.07
C ALA A 296 -7.27 7.48 2.36
N PHE A 297 -7.95 8.43 2.99
CA PHE A 297 -8.16 9.79 2.49
C PHE A 297 -7.94 10.79 3.62
N GLY A 298 -7.25 11.90 3.34
CA GLY A 298 -6.85 12.88 4.35
C GLY A 298 -5.47 12.61 4.96
N ASP A 299 -5.04 13.51 5.85
CA ASP A 299 -3.76 13.50 6.56
C ASP A 299 -3.83 12.55 7.77
N ASP A 300 -2.87 11.64 7.92
CA ASP A 300 -2.86 10.64 9.00
C ASP A 300 -2.52 11.18 10.39
N THR A 301 -2.18 12.47 10.49
CA THR A 301 -2.08 13.22 11.74
C THR A 301 -3.44 13.75 12.23
N HIS A 302 -4.46 13.77 11.36
CA HIS A 302 -5.81 14.17 11.73
C HIS A 302 -6.58 13.05 12.47
N PRO A 303 -7.66 13.39 13.21
CA PRO A 303 -8.48 12.39 13.88
C PRO A 303 -9.03 11.33 12.90
N GLY A 304 -8.89 10.05 13.28
CA GLY A 304 -9.23 8.91 12.43
C GLY A 304 -10.73 8.66 12.30
N VAL A 305 -11.22 8.42 11.09
CA VAL A 305 -12.59 8.00 10.78
C VAL A 305 -12.54 6.63 10.13
N LEU A 306 -13.07 5.59 10.79
CA LEU A 306 -13.12 4.25 10.21
C LEU A 306 -14.38 4.07 9.36
N CYS A 307 -14.21 3.84 8.06
CA CYS A 307 -15.31 3.62 7.12
C CYS A 307 -15.49 2.13 6.80
N VAL A 308 -16.66 1.57 7.09
CA VAL A 308 -16.95 0.13 6.95
C VAL A 308 -18.16 -0.11 6.06
N HIS A 309 -17.95 -0.89 5.00
CA HIS A 309 -18.94 -1.13 3.93
C HIS A 309 -20.02 -2.17 4.31
N GLY A 310 -21.08 -2.24 3.49
CA GLY A 310 -22.17 -3.22 3.60
C GLY A 310 -21.82 -4.65 3.15
N ILE A 311 -22.71 -5.60 3.41
CA ILE A 311 -22.52 -7.02 3.05
C ILE A 311 -22.47 -7.18 1.52
N GLN A 312 -21.53 -7.99 1.01
CA GLN A 312 -21.29 -8.17 -0.44
C GLN A 312 -20.90 -6.88 -1.18
N ASP A 313 -20.42 -5.88 -0.44
CA ASP A 313 -19.84 -4.66 -0.99
C ASP A 313 -18.30 -4.67 -0.88
N ASN A 314 -17.66 -3.51 -1.01
CA ASN A 314 -16.25 -3.30 -0.66
C ASN A 314 -16.00 -1.83 -0.28
N CYS A 315 -14.78 -1.49 0.10
CA CYS A 315 -14.46 -0.16 0.61
C CYS A 315 -14.67 0.99 -0.41
N ASP A 316 -14.86 0.67 -1.70
CA ASP A 316 -15.14 1.67 -2.74
C ASP A 316 -16.56 2.22 -2.68
N THR A 317 -17.41 1.66 -1.82
CA THR A 317 -18.77 2.19 -1.55
C THR A 317 -18.75 3.64 -1.07
N PHE A 318 -17.64 4.09 -0.50
CA PHE A 318 -17.47 5.48 -0.03
C PHE A 318 -16.82 6.40 -1.08
N ALA A 319 -16.46 5.90 -2.26
CA ALA A 319 -15.63 6.62 -3.22
C ALA A 319 -16.26 7.93 -3.73
N THR A 320 -17.59 8.00 -3.80
CA THR A 320 -18.31 9.20 -4.25
C THR A 320 -18.63 10.16 -3.09
N LEU A 321 -18.71 9.66 -1.85
CA LEU A 321 -18.97 10.45 -0.65
C LEU A 321 -17.73 11.18 -0.14
N LEU A 322 -16.60 10.48 -0.03
CA LEU A 322 -15.37 10.98 0.60
C LEU A 322 -14.87 12.31 0.02
N PRO A 323 -14.92 12.58 -1.30
CA PRO A 323 -14.50 13.86 -1.86
C PRO A 323 -15.30 15.07 -1.36
N SER A 324 -16.51 14.85 -0.82
CA SER A 324 -17.37 15.91 -0.26
C SER A 324 -17.26 16.04 1.26
N LEU A 325 -16.48 15.19 1.93
CA LEU A 325 -16.28 15.26 3.37
C LEU A 325 -15.13 16.21 3.74
N PRO A 326 -15.11 16.76 4.97
CA PRO A 326 -14.06 17.68 5.40
C PRO A 326 -12.67 17.04 5.39
N ASP A 327 -11.65 17.80 5.02
CA ASP A 327 -10.23 17.43 4.97
C ASP A 327 -9.53 17.37 6.33
N GLY A 328 -10.17 17.92 7.38
CA GLY A 328 -9.71 17.88 8.78
C GLY A 328 -9.74 16.50 9.45
N TYR A 329 -9.93 15.41 8.70
CA TYR A 329 -10.02 14.04 9.23
C TYR A 329 -9.24 13.05 8.38
N TYR A 330 -8.85 11.93 9.00
CA TYR A 330 -8.20 10.81 8.33
C TYR A 330 -9.17 9.64 8.13
N TYR A 331 -9.77 9.55 6.94
CA TYR A 331 -10.70 8.48 6.62
C TYR A 331 -9.97 7.22 6.20
N VAL A 332 -10.27 6.09 6.84
CA VAL A 332 -9.72 4.78 6.52
C VAL A 332 -10.86 3.84 6.14
N CYS A 333 -10.93 3.47 4.87
CA CYS A 333 -11.92 2.55 4.31
C CYS A 333 -11.32 1.15 4.15
N VAL A 334 -11.93 0.17 4.81
CA VAL A 334 -11.44 -1.21 4.87
C VAL A 334 -12.34 -2.16 4.10
N ASP A 335 -11.75 -3.18 3.45
CA ASP A 335 -12.51 -4.34 3.02
C ASP A 335 -12.62 -5.33 4.18
N LEU A 336 -13.84 -5.74 4.52
CA LEU A 336 -14.06 -6.79 5.51
C LEU A 336 -13.57 -8.16 4.98
N PRO A 337 -13.20 -9.12 5.86
CA PRO A 337 -12.82 -10.46 5.43
C PRO A 337 -13.84 -11.09 4.46
N GLY A 338 -13.33 -11.70 3.39
CA GLY A 338 -14.18 -12.24 2.32
C GLY A 338 -14.71 -11.22 1.30
N HIS A 339 -14.37 -9.92 1.43
CA HIS A 339 -14.79 -8.86 0.53
C HIS A 339 -13.59 -8.19 -0.15
N GLY A 340 -13.84 -7.56 -1.30
CA GLY A 340 -12.86 -6.76 -2.05
C GLY A 340 -11.52 -7.47 -2.20
N ARG A 341 -10.46 -6.87 -1.64
CA ARG A 341 -9.07 -7.38 -1.65
C ARG A 341 -8.62 -7.98 -0.31
N SER A 342 -9.52 -8.14 0.64
CA SER A 342 -9.24 -8.83 1.91
C SER A 342 -9.33 -10.34 1.75
N ASP A 343 -8.45 -11.05 2.46
CA ASP A 343 -8.44 -12.51 2.44
C ASP A 343 -9.76 -13.07 3.02
N HIS A 344 -10.10 -14.30 2.62
CA HIS A 344 -11.27 -15.00 3.16
C HIS A 344 -10.93 -15.57 4.55
N PHE A 345 -11.93 -15.69 5.43
CA PHE A 345 -11.75 -16.54 6.60
C PHE A 345 -11.43 -17.98 6.16
N PRO A 346 -10.72 -18.79 6.97
CA PRO A 346 -10.44 -20.18 6.62
C PRO A 346 -11.71 -20.94 6.19
N ALA A 347 -11.61 -21.78 5.17
CA ALA A 347 -12.76 -22.46 4.58
C ALA A 347 -13.52 -23.36 5.58
N HIS A 348 -12.83 -23.87 6.60
CA HIS A 348 -13.41 -24.69 7.66
C HIS A 348 -14.08 -23.88 8.79
N LEU A 349 -13.88 -22.56 8.82
CA LEU A 349 -14.46 -21.69 9.84
C LEU A 349 -15.84 -21.19 9.35
N PRO A 350 -16.93 -21.42 10.10
CA PRO A 350 -18.20 -20.76 9.84
C PRO A 350 -18.06 -19.24 9.96
N LEU A 351 -18.74 -18.50 9.07
CA LEU A 351 -18.84 -17.06 9.24
C LEU A 351 -19.73 -16.78 10.44
N GLU A 352 -19.29 -15.87 11.30
CA GLU A 352 -20.03 -15.41 12.48
C GLU A 352 -19.91 -13.89 12.57
N PHE A 353 -20.97 -13.23 13.02
CA PHE A 353 -21.00 -11.76 13.17
C PHE A 353 -19.84 -11.23 14.04
N THR A 354 -19.51 -11.95 15.12
CA THR A 354 -18.43 -11.57 16.04
C THR A 354 -17.03 -11.69 15.42
N ASN A 355 -16.82 -12.55 14.42
CA ASN A 355 -15.56 -12.62 13.70
C ASN A 355 -15.25 -11.29 12.98
N TYR A 356 -16.30 -10.62 12.47
CA TYR A 356 -16.16 -9.31 11.82
C TYR A 356 -15.92 -8.18 12.83
N LEU A 357 -16.52 -8.24 14.03
CA LEU A 357 -16.19 -7.31 15.12
C LEU A 357 -14.74 -7.44 15.57
N ALA A 358 -14.23 -8.67 15.70
CA ALA A 358 -12.83 -8.92 15.99
C ALA A 358 -11.90 -8.38 14.89
N ALA A 359 -12.28 -8.56 13.62
CA ALA A 359 -11.54 -8.01 12.49
C ALA A 359 -11.47 -6.47 12.53
N ILE A 360 -12.58 -5.79 12.84
CA ILE A 360 -12.59 -4.35 13.05
C ILE A 360 -11.66 -3.97 14.20
N LYS A 361 -11.72 -4.66 15.34
CA LYS A 361 -10.83 -4.39 16.48
C LYS A 361 -9.34 -4.52 16.11
N TRP A 362 -8.96 -5.49 15.28
CA TRP A 362 -7.58 -5.59 14.78
C TRP A 362 -7.16 -4.39 13.93
N VAL A 363 -8.08 -3.79 13.16
CA VAL A 363 -7.82 -2.55 12.44
C VAL A 363 -7.54 -1.43 13.44
N LEU A 364 -8.35 -1.29 14.48
CA LEU A 364 -8.16 -0.26 15.52
C LEU A 364 -6.80 -0.42 16.22
N ASP A 365 -6.45 -1.65 16.60
CA ASP A 365 -5.19 -1.96 17.28
C ASP A 365 -3.98 -1.68 16.35
N HIS A 366 -4.10 -1.93 15.04
CA HIS A 366 -3.06 -1.62 14.05
C HIS A 366 -2.77 -0.12 13.94
N PHE A 367 -3.80 0.71 13.92
CA PHE A 367 -3.62 2.17 13.86
C PHE A 367 -3.24 2.80 15.20
N GLY A 368 -3.32 2.04 16.31
CA GLY A 368 -3.06 2.55 17.64
C GLY A 368 -4.07 3.62 18.08
N TRP A 369 -5.27 3.62 17.52
CA TRP A 369 -6.30 4.59 17.87
C TRP A 369 -6.97 4.23 19.20
N PRO A 370 -6.85 5.07 20.24
CA PRO A 370 -7.53 4.82 21.51
C PRO A 370 -9.06 4.87 21.32
N GLU A 371 -9.54 5.81 20.51
CA GLU A 371 -10.93 5.98 20.11
C GLU A 371 -11.01 6.46 18.65
N LEU A 372 -12.17 6.35 18.00
CA LEU A 372 -12.40 6.84 16.64
C LEU A 372 -13.84 7.32 16.40
N ALA A 373 -14.04 8.04 15.30
CA ALA A 373 -15.35 8.23 14.69
C ALA A 373 -15.63 7.09 13.70
N TYR A 374 -16.79 6.45 13.82
CA TYR A 374 -17.14 5.28 13.00
C TYR A 374 -18.18 5.65 11.94
N LEU A 375 -17.92 5.34 10.67
CA LEU A 375 -18.83 5.53 9.54
C LEU A 375 -19.16 4.17 8.91
N GLY A 376 -20.35 3.65 9.17
CA GLY A 376 -20.76 2.34 8.68
C GLY A 376 -21.95 2.38 7.75
N HIS A 377 -21.89 1.67 6.63
CA HIS A 377 -23.06 1.44 5.77
C HIS A 377 -23.60 0.03 5.96
N SER A 378 -24.93 -0.10 6.06
CA SER A 378 -25.62 -1.40 6.08
C SER A 378 -24.97 -2.37 7.08
N PHE A 379 -24.49 -3.54 6.67
CA PHE A 379 -23.76 -4.48 7.54
C PHE A 379 -22.61 -3.82 8.34
N GLY A 380 -21.82 -2.94 7.72
CA GLY A 380 -20.78 -2.17 8.40
C GLY A 380 -21.36 -1.24 9.48
N GLY A 381 -22.54 -0.67 9.25
CA GLY A 381 -23.29 0.10 10.25
C GLY A 381 -23.73 -0.76 11.44
N GLN A 382 -24.22 -1.97 11.19
CA GLN A 382 -24.62 -2.91 12.25
C GLN A 382 -23.44 -3.32 13.13
N LEU A 383 -22.28 -3.58 12.50
CA LEU A 383 -21.03 -3.84 13.20
C LEU A 383 -20.59 -2.64 14.05
N GLY A 384 -20.74 -1.41 13.53
CA GLY A 384 -20.44 -0.18 14.26
C GLY A 384 -21.29 -0.01 15.51
N THR A 385 -22.60 -0.24 15.41
CA THR A 385 -23.51 -0.20 16.56
C THR A 385 -23.12 -1.22 17.64
N TRP A 386 -22.74 -2.43 17.24
CA TRP A 386 -22.30 -3.45 18.19
C TRP A 386 -20.93 -3.15 18.78
N LEU A 387 -19.99 -2.64 17.98
CA LEU A 387 -18.67 -2.21 18.46
C LEU A 387 -18.84 -1.13 19.54
N ALA A 388 -19.68 -0.12 19.30
CA ALA A 388 -19.96 0.94 20.25
C ALA A 388 -20.71 0.48 21.51
N GLY A 389 -21.46 -0.63 21.45
CA GLY A 389 -22.15 -1.20 22.62
C GLY A 389 -21.26 -2.14 23.44
N VAL A 390 -20.35 -2.87 22.79
CA VAL A 390 -19.44 -3.82 23.45
C VAL A 390 -18.18 -3.13 23.96
N TYR A 391 -17.69 -2.12 23.24
CA TYR A 391 -16.49 -1.34 23.56
C TYR A 391 -16.80 0.16 23.48
N PRO A 392 -17.67 0.69 24.37
CA PRO A 392 -18.12 2.08 24.32
C PRO A 392 -16.99 3.10 24.39
N GLU A 393 -15.87 2.75 25.02
CA GLU A 393 -14.67 3.59 25.11
C GLU A 393 -13.91 3.74 23.78
N ARG A 394 -14.20 2.90 22.78
CA ARG A 394 -13.47 2.88 21.50
C ARG A 394 -14.14 3.69 20.41
N VAL A 395 -15.40 4.09 20.58
CA VAL A 395 -16.20 4.79 19.56
C VAL A 395 -16.67 6.12 20.11
N ARG A 396 -16.06 7.21 19.63
CA ARG A 396 -16.35 8.57 20.08
C ARG A 396 -17.67 9.09 19.54
N CYS A 397 -17.95 8.81 18.26
CA CYS A 397 -19.24 9.08 17.64
C CYS A 397 -19.49 8.08 16.50
N LEU A 398 -20.77 7.79 16.24
CA LEU A 398 -21.20 6.73 15.33
C LEU A 398 -22.14 7.27 14.25
N ILE A 399 -21.77 7.06 12.99
CA ILE A 399 -22.53 7.45 11.81
C ILE A 399 -22.95 6.18 11.08
N VAL A 400 -24.26 5.96 10.99
CA VAL A 400 -24.83 4.75 10.40
C VAL A 400 -25.67 5.11 9.18
N LEU A 401 -25.29 4.54 8.04
CA LEU A 401 -25.95 4.74 6.76
C LEU A 401 -26.90 3.56 6.47
N ASP A 402 -28.19 3.87 6.46
CA ASP A 402 -29.33 3.03 6.09
C ASP A 402 -29.41 1.63 6.75
N THR A 403 -29.26 1.58 8.07
CA THR A 403 -29.60 0.40 8.90
C THR A 403 -29.82 0.82 10.36
N MET A 404 -30.38 -0.08 11.19
CA MET A 404 -30.54 0.15 12.64
C MET A 404 -30.16 -1.06 13.50
N GLY A 405 -29.29 -1.93 12.97
CA GLY A 405 -28.81 -3.12 13.67
C GLY A 405 -29.12 -4.41 12.91
N PRO A 406 -28.56 -5.54 13.36
CA PRO A 406 -28.88 -6.84 12.79
C PRO A 406 -30.36 -7.18 13.04
N ARG A 407 -30.96 -7.95 12.15
CA ARG A 407 -32.34 -8.42 12.30
C ARG A 407 -32.46 -9.31 13.55
N SER A 408 -33.46 -9.07 14.40
CA SER A 408 -33.81 -9.93 15.54
C SER A 408 -34.50 -11.20 15.09
N VAL A 409 -34.45 -12.23 15.94
CA VAL A 409 -35.14 -13.50 15.76
C VAL A 409 -36.24 -13.60 16.81
N ASP A 410 -37.47 -13.82 16.38
CA ASP A 410 -38.58 -14.06 17.30
C ASP A 410 -38.34 -15.36 18.07
N MET A 411 -38.71 -15.38 19.36
CA MET A 411 -38.45 -16.55 20.22
C MET A 411 -38.97 -17.85 19.61
N GLY A 412 -40.17 -17.82 19.00
CA GLY A 412 -40.78 -18.97 18.33
C GLY A 412 -40.02 -19.48 17.10
N ASP A 413 -39.19 -18.64 16.48
CA ASP A 413 -38.49 -18.95 15.23
C ASP A 413 -37.03 -19.36 15.42
N THR A 414 -36.55 -19.42 16.66
CA THR A 414 -35.15 -19.75 16.99
C THR A 414 -34.71 -21.06 16.37
N LEU A 415 -35.49 -22.14 16.58
CA LEU A 415 -35.15 -23.48 16.09
C LEU A 415 -35.18 -23.53 14.56
N ALA A 416 -36.18 -22.91 13.93
CA ALA A 416 -36.30 -22.84 12.48
C ALA A 416 -35.12 -22.06 11.86
N THR A 417 -34.72 -20.97 12.51
CA THR A 417 -33.57 -20.15 12.08
C THR A 417 -32.26 -20.93 12.15
N VAL A 418 -32.00 -21.62 13.28
CA VAL A 418 -30.78 -22.43 13.44
C VAL A 418 -30.74 -23.56 12.41
N ARG A 419 -31.84 -24.29 12.24
CA ARG A 419 -31.95 -25.36 11.24
C ARG A 419 -31.71 -24.82 9.83
N GLY A 420 -32.38 -23.72 9.47
CA GLY A 420 -32.24 -23.11 8.15
C GLY A 420 -30.81 -22.68 7.83
N ARG A 421 -30.03 -22.21 8.82
CA ARG A 421 -28.61 -21.88 8.62
C ARG A 421 -27.75 -23.10 8.33
N ILE A 422 -27.95 -24.18 9.09
CA ILE A 422 -27.23 -25.45 8.89
C ILE A 422 -27.53 -25.99 7.49
N ASP A 423 -28.81 -26.05 7.13
CA ASP A 423 -29.25 -26.57 5.83
C ASP A 423 -28.73 -25.73 4.66
N ALA A 424 -28.76 -24.39 4.79
CA ALA A 424 -28.25 -23.47 3.79
C ALA A 424 -26.73 -23.60 3.61
N ALA A 425 -25.98 -23.73 4.71
CA ALA A 425 -24.53 -23.93 4.66
C ALA A 425 -24.16 -25.25 3.98
N GLN A 426 -24.81 -26.35 4.36
CA GLN A 426 -24.60 -27.66 3.71
C GLN A 426 -25.00 -27.64 2.23
N SER A 427 -26.10 -26.96 1.90
CA SER A 427 -26.57 -26.80 0.52
C SER A 427 -25.58 -25.99 -0.33
N LEU A 428 -25.02 -24.90 0.20
CA LEU A 428 -23.99 -24.12 -0.49
C LEU A 428 -22.73 -24.98 -0.73
N HIS A 429 -22.26 -25.69 0.29
CA HIS A 429 -21.11 -26.58 0.17
C HIS A 429 -21.32 -27.64 -0.92
N ARG A 430 -22.47 -28.31 -0.94
CA ARG A 430 -22.82 -29.28 -2.00
C ARG A 430 -22.83 -28.65 -3.40
N ARG A 431 -23.37 -27.43 -3.54
CA ARG A 431 -23.44 -26.73 -4.83
C ARG A 431 -22.10 -26.26 -5.37
N GLN A 432 -21.11 -26.04 -4.50
CA GLN A 432 -19.80 -25.52 -4.89
C GLN A 432 -18.76 -26.61 -5.14
N ARG A 433 -18.96 -27.79 -4.56
CA ARG A 433 -18.03 -28.90 -4.68
C ARG A 433 -17.74 -29.22 -6.14
N GLY A 434 -16.47 -29.06 -6.54
CA GLY A 434 -15.96 -29.36 -7.88
C GLY A 434 -16.38 -28.38 -8.97
N ARG A 435 -16.92 -27.21 -8.63
CA ARG A 435 -17.31 -26.18 -9.62
C ARG A 435 -16.36 -24.99 -9.57
N LEU A 436 -15.95 -24.54 -10.75
CA LEU A 436 -15.24 -23.28 -10.91
C LEU A 436 -16.20 -22.09 -10.71
N PRO A 437 -15.72 -20.96 -10.16
CA PRO A 437 -16.48 -19.72 -10.16
C PRO A 437 -16.87 -19.33 -11.59
N PRO A 438 -18.10 -18.82 -11.80
CA PRO A 438 -18.47 -18.37 -13.13
C PRO A 438 -17.66 -17.12 -13.52
N ALA A 439 -17.31 -17.04 -14.80
CA ALA A 439 -16.56 -15.95 -15.40
C ALA A 439 -17.47 -15.09 -16.29
N TYR A 440 -17.26 -13.78 -16.25
CA TYR A 440 -18.06 -12.76 -16.93
C TYR A 440 -17.13 -11.77 -17.62
N THR A 441 -17.58 -11.13 -18.69
CA THR A 441 -16.99 -9.84 -19.07
C THR A 441 -17.23 -8.83 -17.94
N PHE A 442 -16.47 -7.73 -17.92
CA PHE A 442 -16.64 -6.71 -16.88
C PHE A 442 -18.08 -6.14 -16.87
N ASP A 443 -18.65 -5.88 -18.06
CA ASP A 443 -20.00 -5.32 -18.18
C ASP A 443 -21.09 -6.32 -17.78
N GLU A 444 -20.92 -7.61 -18.09
CA GLU A 444 -21.81 -8.66 -17.61
C GLU A 444 -21.77 -8.79 -16.08
N ALA A 445 -20.58 -8.68 -15.48
CA ALA A 445 -20.44 -8.71 -14.03
C ALA A 445 -21.10 -7.50 -13.37
N VAL A 446 -20.96 -6.29 -13.95
CA VAL A 446 -21.66 -5.07 -13.50
C VAL A 446 -23.17 -5.27 -13.57
N ALA A 447 -23.70 -5.73 -14.71
CA ALA A 447 -25.12 -6.00 -14.87
C ALA A 447 -25.63 -7.05 -13.85
N LYS A 448 -24.84 -8.09 -13.59
CA LYS A 448 -25.14 -9.11 -12.60
C LYS A 448 -25.14 -8.58 -11.16
N MET A 449 -24.20 -7.70 -10.82
CA MET A 449 -24.15 -7.02 -9.52
C MET A 449 -25.42 -6.19 -9.32
N MET A 450 -25.84 -5.44 -10.33
CA MET A 450 -27.06 -4.61 -10.28
C MET A 450 -28.32 -5.47 -10.14
N ALA A 451 -28.45 -6.54 -10.95
CA ALA A 451 -29.62 -7.42 -10.92
C ALA A 451 -29.76 -8.24 -9.62
N GLY A 452 -28.65 -8.51 -8.94
CA GLY A 452 -28.61 -9.32 -7.72
C GLY A 452 -28.85 -8.53 -6.42
N ARG A 453 -29.00 -7.21 -6.49
CA ARG A 453 -29.15 -6.36 -5.30
C ARG A 453 -30.61 -5.93 -5.08
N PRO A 454 -31.06 -5.84 -3.81
CA PRO A 454 -32.35 -5.23 -3.48
C PRO A 454 -32.39 -3.72 -3.76
N SER A 455 -31.23 -3.07 -3.82
CA SER A 455 -31.07 -1.63 -4.08
C SER A 455 -30.79 -1.33 -5.55
N LYS A 456 -31.21 -0.14 -5.99
CA LYS A 456 -31.04 0.34 -7.36
C LYS A 456 -29.69 1.05 -7.51
N LEU A 457 -28.59 0.31 -7.50
CA LEU A 457 -27.29 0.88 -7.87
C LEU A 457 -27.38 1.56 -9.24
N THR A 458 -26.81 2.76 -9.37
CA THR A 458 -26.56 3.33 -10.69
C THR A 458 -25.48 2.51 -11.41
N VAL A 459 -25.43 2.59 -12.74
CA VAL A 459 -24.39 1.91 -13.53
C VAL A 459 -22.99 2.39 -13.10
N GLU A 460 -22.83 3.69 -12.81
CA GLU A 460 -21.57 4.26 -12.36
C GLU A 460 -21.13 3.68 -11.01
N SER A 461 -22.01 3.69 -10.03
CA SER A 461 -21.78 3.09 -8.71
C SER A 461 -21.45 1.61 -8.80
N ALA A 462 -22.18 0.86 -9.63
CA ALA A 462 -21.92 -0.56 -9.85
C ALA A 462 -20.55 -0.81 -10.49
N ARG A 463 -20.10 0.05 -11.43
CA ARG A 463 -18.75 -0.02 -12.01
C ARG A 463 -17.66 0.26 -10.98
N ILE A 464 -17.86 1.24 -10.09
CA ILE A 464 -16.95 1.55 -8.99
C ILE A 464 -16.73 0.30 -8.12
N LEU A 465 -17.83 -0.29 -7.65
CA LEU A 465 -17.77 -1.48 -6.80
C LEU A 465 -17.18 -2.70 -7.54
N ALA A 466 -17.56 -2.91 -8.80
CA ALA A 466 -17.03 -3.99 -9.63
C ALA A 466 -15.52 -3.90 -9.85
N GLY A 467 -14.96 -2.69 -9.98
CA GLY A 467 -13.52 -2.48 -10.15
C GLY A 467 -12.65 -3.06 -9.03
N ARG A 468 -13.22 -3.19 -7.83
CA ARG A 468 -12.56 -3.79 -6.67
C ARG A 468 -13.06 -5.20 -6.33
N ALA A 469 -14.31 -5.52 -6.67
CA ALA A 469 -14.91 -6.82 -6.37
C ALA A 469 -14.51 -7.94 -7.35
N LEU A 470 -13.96 -7.59 -8.52
CA LEU A 470 -13.63 -8.53 -9.59
C LEU A 470 -12.14 -8.85 -9.66
N VAL A 471 -11.83 -10.13 -9.88
CA VAL A 471 -10.49 -10.64 -10.20
C VAL A 471 -10.53 -11.35 -11.54
N ARG A 472 -9.40 -11.40 -12.25
CA ARG A 472 -9.33 -12.11 -13.53
C ARG A 472 -9.62 -13.60 -13.32
N ALA A 473 -10.41 -14.18 -14.22
CA ALA A 473 -10.69 -15.60 -14.20
C ALA A 473 -9.43 -16.39 -14.59
N ASP A 474 -9.23 -17.57 -13.98
CA ASP A 474 -8.04 -18.39 -14.20
C ASP A 474 -8.02 -19.03 -15.59
N ASP A 475 -9.20 -19.31 -16.16
CA ASP A 475 -9.42 -20.00 -17.42
C ASP A 475 -9.53 -19.07 -18.63
N ASP A 476 -9.86 -17.79 -18.41
CA ASP A 476 -10.04 -16.80 -19.48
C ASP A 476 -9.55 -15.41 -19.01
N LYS A 477 -8.42 -14.97 -19.58
CA LYS A 477 -7.75 -13.72 -19.18
C LYS A 477 -8.58 -12.48 -19.48
N ASP A 478 -9.55 -12.55 -20.39
CA ASP A 478 -10.42 -11.44 -20.76
C ASP A 478 -11.70 -11.39 -19.93
N LYS A 479 -11.90 -12.38 -19.05
CA LYS A 479 -13.04 -12.46 -18.13
C LYS A 479 -12.64 -12.31 -16.68
N TYR A 480 -13.66 -12.06 -15.87
CA TYR A 480 -13.58 -11.77 -14.45
C TYR A 480 -14.51 -12.68 -13.66
N THR A 481 -14.11 -12.99 -12.43
CA THR A 481 -14.98 -13.59 -11.43
C THR A 481 -15.05 -12.73 -10.18
N PHE A 482 -16.12 -12.89 -9.40
CA PHE A 482 -16.26 -12.18 -8.13
C PHE A 482 -15.30 -12.77 -7.10
N ALA A 483 -14.45 -11.92 -6.54
CA ALA A 483 -13.52 -12.30 -5.47
C ALA A 483 -14.20 -12.54 -4.12
N SER A 484 -15.49 -12.16 -4.00
CA SER A 484 -16.23 -12.27 -2.76
C SER A 484 -16.42 -13.73 -2.34
N ASP A 485 -16.22 -13.96 -1.04
CA ASP A 485 -16.50 -15.23 -0.41
C ASP A 485 -17.99 -15.55 -0.58
N GLN A 486 -18.27 -16.69 -1.21
CA GLN A 486 -19.64 -17.07 -1.51
C GLN A 486 -20.47 -17.39 -0.24
N ARG A 487 -19.82 -17.66 0.90
CA ARG A 487 -20.46 -17.83 2.20
C ARG A 487 -21.16 -16.56 2.68
N LEU A 488 -20.80 -15.39 2.13
CA LEU A 488 -21.48 -14.11 2.40
C LEU A 488 -22.94 -14.07 1.93
N LYS A 489 -23.38 -15.09 1.17
CA LYS A 489 -24.79 -15.29 0.80
C LYS A 489 -25.60 -15.99 1.89
N LEU A 490 -24.95 -16.51 2.93
CA LEU A 490 -25.59 -17.15 4.07
C LEU A 490 -25.89 -16.12 5.15
N SER A 491 -26.88 -16.41 6.00
CA SER A 491 -27.13 -15.62 7.21
C SER A 491 -26.21 -16.09 8.34
N PHE A 492 -25.38 -15.18 8.84
CA PHE A 492 -24.46 -15.40 9.97
C PHE A 492 -24.65 -14.33 11.05
N TYR A 493 -25.82 -13.68 11.08
CA TYR A 493 -26.19 -12.74 12.12
C TYR A 493 -26.35 -13.43 13.48
N PRO A 494 -26.31 -12.74 14.61
CA PRO A 494 -26.61 -13.37 15.90
C PRO A 494 -28.03 -13.94 15.92
N VAL A 495 -28.23 -15.17 16.42
CA VAL A 495 -29.58 -15.71 16.68
C VAL A 495 -30.02 -15.19 18.03
N MET A 496 -30.53 -13.96 18.04
CA MET A 496 -30.91 -13.24 19.26
C MET A 496 -32.25 -12.55 19.10
N THR A 497 -33.03 -12.54 20.17
CA THR A 497 -34.23 -11.71 20.25
C THR A 497 -33.86 -10.24 20.30
N PHE A 498 -34.85 -9.38 20.06
CA PHE A 498 -34.64 -7.95 20.24
C PHE A 498 -34.26 -7.60 21.69
N ASP A 499 -34.83 -8.25 22.71
CA ASP A 499 -34.47 -8.00 24.10
C ASP A 499 -32.99 -8.26 24.40
N GLN A 500 -32.42 -9.33 23.83
CA GLN A 500 -31.00 -9.61 23.95
C GLN A 500 -30.15 -8.57 23.21
N GLN A 501 -30.55 -8.17 22.01
CA GLN A 501 -29.85 -7.12 21.27
C GLN A 501 -29.94 -5.76 21.99
N LYS A 502 -31.09 -5.43 22.57
CA LYS A 502 -31.35 -4.21 23.34
C LYS A 502 -30.36 -4.06 24.49
N GLN A 503 -29.96 -5.15 25.15
CA GLN A 503 -28.92 -5.12 26.18
C GLN A 503 -27.59 -4.53 25.65
N ILE A 504 -27.19 -4.88 24.43
CA ILE A 504 -25.99 -4.31 23.78
C ILE A 504 -26.23 -2.85 23.40
N LEU A 505 -27.40 -2.55 22.81
CA LEU A 505 -27.73 -1.21 22.34
C LEU A 505 -27.82 -0.18 23.49
N CYS A 506 -28.26 -0.60 24.69
CA CYS A 506 -28.28 0.24 25.89
C CYS A 506 -26.89 0.79 26.27
N ASN A 507 -25.82 0.07 25.95
CA ASN A 507 -24.44 0.49 26.25
C ASN A 507 -23.85 1.45 25.21
N VAL A 508 -24.53 1.72 24.10
CA VAL A 508 -24.06 2.69 23.10
C VAL A 508 -24.25 4.11 23.64
N THR A 509 -23.25 4.66 24.32
CA THR A 509 -23.35 5.98 25.00
C THR A 509 -22.88 7.15 24.16
N CYS A 510 -22.09 6.91 23.11
CA CYS A 510 -21.62 7.95 22.20
C CYS A 510 -22.77 8.60 21.41
N PRO A 511 -22.60 9.82 20.87
CA PRO A 511 -23.52 10.38 19.90
C PRO A 511 -23.65 9.48 18.68
N VAL A 512 -24.89 9.27 18.21
CA VAL A 512 -25.19 8.48 17.01
C VAL A 512 -26.04 9.28 16.04
N VAL A 513 -25.70 9.24 14.74
CA VAL A 513 -26.60 9.67 13.66
C VAL A 513 -26.92 8.50 12.74
N PHE A 514 -28.22 8.27 12.52
CA PHE A 514 -28.73 7.38 11.49
C PHE A 514 -29.17 8.22 10.29
N VAL A 515 -28.54 8.00 9.13
CA VAL A 515 -28.97 8.59 7.85
C VAL A 515 -29.66 7.49 7.06
N LEU A 516 -30.99 7.54 7.03
CA LEU A 516 -31.86 6.51 6.46
C LEU A 516 -32.39 6.94 5.09
N ALA A 517 -32.52 5.99 4.18
CA ALA A 517 -33.05 6.23 2.85
C ALA A 517 -34.57 6.01 2.81
N ASP A 518 -35.32 6.95 2.22
CA ASP A 518 -36.79 6.91 2.17
C ASP A 518 -37.35 5.69 1.41
N GLU A 519 -36.70 5.25 0.33
CA GLU A 519 -37.11 4.04 -0.41
C GLU A 519 -37.02 2.76 0.44
N ASN A 520 -36.24 2.76 1.53
CA ASN A 520 -36.09 1.63 2.44
C ASN A 520 -36.85 1.76 3.77
N CYS A 521 -37.65 2.82 3.96
CA CYS A 521 -38.30 3.06 5.23
C CYS A 521 -39.25 1.95 5.70
N GLY A 522 -39.82 1.14 4.79
CA GLY A 522 -40.70 0.03 5.13
C GLY A 522 -40.06 -1.09 5.98
N ARG A 523 -38.72 -1.15 6.06
CA ARG A 523 -38.02 -2.10 6.95
C ARG A 523 -38.18 -1.71 8.42
N TYR A 524 -38.26 -0.41 8.70
CA TYR A 524 -38.40 0.15 10.05
C TYR A 524 -39.85 0.10 10.58
N SER A 525 -40.81 -0.32 9.75
CA SER A 525 -42.17 -0.68 10.18
C SER A 525 -42.41 -2.19 10.25
N THR A 526 -41.41 -3.00 9.89
CA THR A 526 -41.49 -4.47 9.86
C THR A 526 -40.40 -5.08 10.74
N TYR A 527 -39.40 -5.74 10.16
CA TYR A 527 -38.43 -6.54 10.90
C TYR A 527 -37.33 -5.71 11.61
N LEU A 528 -37.29 -4.39 11.42
CA LEU A 528 -36.45 -3.46 12.20
C LEU A 528 -37.28 -2.52 13.08
N LYS A 529 -38.59 -2.78 13.24
CA LYS A 529 -39.49 -1.90 13.99
C LYS A 529 -39.03 -1.68 15.43
N ASP A 530 -38.74 -2.74 16.18
CA ASP A 530 -38.34 -2.60 17.58
C ASP A 530 -37.02 -1.83 17.72
N ALA A 531 -36.07 -2.03 16.80
CA ALA A 531 -34.81 -1.30 16.78
C ALA A 531 -35.02 0.19 16.46
N TYR A 532 -35.93 0.51 15.55
CA TYR A 532 -36.30 1.90 15.23
C TYR A 532 -36.99 2.58 16.41
N GLU A 533 -38.01 1.94 16.99
CA GLU A 533 -38.74 2.47 18.14
C GLU A 533 -37.81 2.68 19.33
N PHE A 534 -36.92 1.73 19.61
CA PHE A 534 -35.92 1.87 20.67
C PHE A 534 -34.96 3.04 20.41
N ASN A 535 -34.34 3.11 19.23
CA ASN A 535 -33.34 4.15 18.95
C ASN A 535 -33.94 5.55 18.84
N SER A 536 -35.17 5.69 18.32
CA SER A 536 -35.84 6.98 18.15
C SER A 536 -36.16 7.69 19.47
N GLN A 537 -36.18 6.96 20.59
CA GLN A 537 -36.45 7.49 21.93
C GLN A 537 -35.17 7.86 22.70
N ARG A 538 -33.98 7.63 22.11
CA ARG A 538 -32.71 7.81 22.84
C ARG A 538 -32.17 9.23 22.71
N PRO A 539 -31.72 9.85 23.81
CA PRO A 539 -31.28 11.25 23.80
C PRO A 539 -29.98 11.48 23.03
N ASN A 540 -29.14 10.44 22.88
CA ASN A 540 -27.88 10.50 22.13
C ASN A 540 -28.04 10.10 20.65
N VAL A 541 -29.26 9.88 20.17
CA VAL A 541 -29.54 9.41 18.80
C VAL A 541 -30.24 10.48 17.99
N THR A 542 -29.70 10.74 16.79
CA THR A 542 -30.30 11.59 15.78
C THR A 542 -30.69 10.76 14.57
N ILE A 543 -31.94 10.87 14.09
CA ILE A 543 -32.39 10.23 12.85
C ILE A 543 -32.58 11.30 11.78
N ARG A 544 -32.04 11.04 10.60
CA ARG A 544 -32.21 11.84 9.38
C ARG A 544 -32.70 10.93 8.27
N VAL A 545 -33.78 11.32 7.61
CA VAL A 545 -34.29 10.60 6.43
C VAL A 545 -33.95 11.43 5.20
N VAL A 546 -33.33 10.79 4.21
CA VAL A 546 -32.92 11.41 2.95
C VAL A 546 -33.56 10.67 1.79
N SER A 547 -33.78 11.37 0.69
CA SER A 547 -34.33 10.73 -0.51
C SER A 547 -33.29 9.84 -1.19
N GLY A 548 -33.63 8.59 -1.50
CA GLY A 548 -32.76 7.68 -2.24
C GLY A 548 -32.95 6.21 -1.83
N ASP A 549 -32.05 5.37 -2.34
CA ASP A 549 -32.04 3.93 -2.11
C ASP A 549 -31.05 3.49 -1.02
N HIS A 550 -30.85 2.17 -0.85
CA HIS A 550 -29.97 1.62 0.19
C HIS A 550 -28.53 2.12 0.10
N ASP A 551 -28.05 2.37 -1.11
CA ASP A 551 -26.70 2.80 -1.43
C ASP A 551 -26.68 4.33 -1.67
N VAL A 552 -27.58 5.09 -1.02
CA VAL A 552 -27.74 6.55 -1.19
C VAL A 552 -26.42 7.33 -1.03
N HIS A 553 -25.52 6.88 -0.17
CA HIS A 553 -24.21 7.51 0.02
C HIS A 553 -23.28 7.34 -1.18
N LEU A 554 -23.46 6.25 -1.93
CA LEU A 554 -22.71 5.96 -3.14
C LEU A 554 -23.38 6.60 -4.37
N ASN A 555 -24.70 6.45 -4.51
CA ASN A 555 -25.47 6.94 -5.65
C ASN A 555 -25.73 8.46 -5.62
N TYR A 556 -25.94 9.03 -4.44
CA TYR A 556 -26.39 10.41 -4.23
C TYR A 556 -25.64 11.06 -3.05
N PRO A 557 -24.30 11.18 -3.12
CA PRO A 557 -23.47 11.65 -2.02
C PRO A 557 -23.84 13.06 -1.55
N ASP A 558 -24.38 13.90 -2.44
CA ASP A 558 -24.88 15.25 -2.16
C ASP A 558 -26.00 15.29 -1.10
N ARG A 559 -26.76 14.20 -0.98
CA ARG A 559 -27.85 14.06 0.00
C ARG A 559 -27.37 13.61 1.37
N VAL A 560 -26.17 13.02 1.44
CA VAL A 560 -25.63 12.40 2.66
C VAL A 560 -24.52 13.23 3.28
N PHE A 561 -23.65 13.86 2.48
CA PHE A 561 -22.38 14.42 2.96
C PHE A 561 -22.54 15.44 4.08
N ARG A 562 -23.55 16.32 4.04
CA ARG A 562 -23.76 17.33 5.09
C ARG A 562 -24.06 16.68 6.44
N HIS A 563 -24.90 15.65 6.46
CA HIS A 563 -25.23 14.93 7.69
C HIS A 563 -23.99 14.25 8.31
N VAL A 564 -23.09 13.74 7.48
CA VAL A 564 -21.82 13.15 7.93
C VAL A 564 -20.86 14.25 8.41
N ALA A 565 -20.66 15.29 7.60
CA ALA A 565 -19.70 16.35 7.84
C ALA A 565 -20.04 17.18 9.09
N ASP A 566 -21.30 17.58 9.24
CA ASP A 566 -21.74 18.39 10.37
C ASP A 566 -21.67 17.60 11.67
N PHE A 567 -22.05 16.32 11.63
CA PHE A 567 -21.98 15.44 12.80
C PHE A 567 -20.54 15.17 13.26
N LEU A 568 -19.60 14.97 12.33
CA LEU A 568 -18.18 14.86 12.65
C LEU A 568 -17.68 16.14 13.34
N ARG A 569 -17.98 17.32 12.78
CA ARG A 569 -17.57 18.61 13.36
C ARG A 569 -18.13 18.82 14.77
N GLU A 570 -19.37 18.41 15.00
CA GLU A 570 -20.05 18.58 16.28
C GLU A 570 -19.50 17.66 17.38
N HIS A 571 -19.25 16.39 17.07
CA HIS A 571 -19.02 15.36 18.09
C HIS A 571 -17.62 14.75 18.12
N TYR A 572 -16.77 15.04 17.13
CA TYR A 572 -15.42 14.47 17.08
C TYR A 572 -14.31 15.48 17.39
N ASN A 573 -14.55 16.76 17.11
CA ASN A 573 -13.62 17.85 17.43
C ASN A 573 -13.81 18.44 18.84
N SER A 574 -14.84 18.00 19.59
CA SER A 574 -15.28 18.55 20.88
C SER A 574 -14.67 17.85 22.10
#